data_AF-A0A8T1HQU1-F1
#
_entry.id   AF-A0A8T1HQU1-F1
#
_cell.length_a   1.000
_cell.length_b   1.000
_cell.length_c   1.000
_cell.angle_alpha   90.00
_cell.angle_beta   90.00
_cell.angle_gamma   90.00
#
_symmetry.space_group_name_H-M   'P 1'
#
loop_
_entity.id
_entity.type
_entity.pdbx_description
1 polymer ?
#
loop_
_entity_poly.entity_id
_entity_poly.type
_entity_poly.pdbx_seq_one_letter_code
_entity_poly.pdbx_strand_id
1 'polypeptide(L)'
;MSTGVTPMEIDTGRRPLPRLWVASDSCLFLEDHQAVIDYAKEQLAKAQERQKKSYDHHREIVNFNISDFVYIRAKLLNKNFGTPAYDVSKDPTKNKLLPHWVGPFPIAQRIGANAYKLVLSARSPIT
;
A
#
# COMPACT_ATOMS: atom_id res chain seq x y z
N MET A 1 19.41 1.53 2.31
CA MET A 1 20.63 2.09 1.69
C MET A 1 20.37 2.15 0.20
N SER A 2 20.62 3.30 -0.41
CA SER A 2 20.58 3.49 -1.86
C SER A 2 21.74 2.72 -2.50
N THR A 3 21.58 2.23 -3.73
CA THR A 3 22.63 1.52 -4.49
C THR A 3 23.83 2.41 -4.81
N GLY A 4 23.70 3.73 -4.66
CA GLY A 4 24.78 4.69 -4.95
C GLY A 4 25.06 4.89 -6.46
N VAL A 5 24.34 4.16 -7.31
CA VAL A 5 24.41 4.19 -8.78
C VAL A 5 23.04 4.53 -9.36
N THR A 6 23.03 5.18 -10.52
CA THR A 6 21.80 5.59 -11.20
C THR A 6 21.13 4.41 -11.92
N PRO A 7 19.80 4.44 -12.13
CA PRO A 7 19.11 3.36 -12.86
C PRO A 7 19.68 3.10 -14.26
N MET A 8 20.10 4.15 -14.97
CA MET A 8 20.72 4.03 -16.29
C MET A 8 22.08 3.34 -16.23
N GLU A 9 22.89 3.60 -15.19
CA GLU A 9 24.16 2.91 -14.97
C GLU A 9 23.96 1.42 -14.70
N ILE A 10 22.90 1.06 -13.97
CA ILE A 10 22.54 -0.34 -13.74
C ILE A 10 22.09 -1.01 -15.06
N ASP A 11 21.25 -0.33 -15.84
CA ASP A 11 20.66 -0.88 -17.06
C ASP A 11 21.69 -1.04 -18.18
N THR A 12 22.51 0.00 -18.39
CA THR A 12 23.42 0.07 -19.54
C THR A 12 24.87 -0.15 -19.19
N GLY A 13 25.24 -0.32 -17.92
CA GLY A 13 26.63 -0.43 -17.47
C GLY A 13 27.47 0.82 -17.72
N ARG A 14 26.86 1.89 -18.26
CA ARG A 14 27.53 3.12 -18.66
C ARG A 14 27.17 4.22 -17.68
N ARG A 15 28.19 4.90 -17.17
CA ARG A 15 27.99 6.25 -16.60
C ARG A 15 27.49 7.16 -17.71
N PRO A 16 26.59 8.12 -17.43
CA PRO A 16 26.19 9.11 -18.42
C PRO A 16 27.46 9.75 -18.98
N LEU A 17 27.75 9.48 -20.25
CA LEU A 17 28.97 9.93 -20.88
C LEU A 17 28.91 11.47 -20.94
N PRO A 18 29.85 12.22 -20.32
CA PRO A 18 30.10 13.56 -20.80
C PRO A 18 30.55 13.46 -22.27
N ARG A 19 30.20 14.46 -23.08
CA ARG A 19 30.16 14.43 -24.57
C ARG A 19 31.45 14.01 -25.29
N LEU A 20 32.52 13.68 -24.59
CA LEU A 20 33.83 13.41 -25.12
C LEU A 20 34.36 12.12 -24.47
N TRP A 21 34.60 11.15 -25.36
CA TRP A 21 35.28 9.87 -25.19
C TRP A 21 34.36 8.70 -24.81
N VAL A 22 34.51 7.58 -25.53
CA VAL A 22 34.91 6.28 -24.97
C VAL A 22 35.04 5.30 -26.13
N ALA A 23 36.26 4.78 -26.30
CA ALA A 23 36.50 3.44 -26.82
C ALA A 23 36.92 2.61 -25.60
N SER A 24 36.18 1.55 -25.30
CA SER A 24 36.47 0.64 -24.19
C SER A 24 36.33 -0.82 -24.64
N ASP A 25 37.19 -1.68 -24.12
CA ASP A 25 37.19 -3.12 -24.40
C ASP A 25 35.88 -3.77 -23.92
N SER A 26 35.21 -4.48 -24.83
CA SER A 26 33.84 -4.99 -24.63
C SER A 26 33.71 -6.08 -23.56
N CYS A 27 34.72 -6.93 -23.37
CA CYS A 27 34.65 -8.04 -22.41
C CYS A 27 34.67 -7.56 -20.94
N LEU A 28 35.56 -6.62 -20.60
CA LEU A 28 35.65 -6.05 -19.24
C LEU A 28 34.34 -5.35 -18.86
N PHE A 29 33.71 -4.69 -19.83
CA PHE A 29 32.42 -4.03 -19.63
C PHE A 29 31.29 -5.02 -19.30
N LEU A 30 31.25 -6.20 -19.94
CA LEU A 30 30.20 -7.19 -19.68
C LEU A 30 30.33 -7.81 -18.28
N GLU A 31 31.55 -8.11 -17.86
CA GLU A 31 31.82 -8.66 -16.52
C GLU A 31 31.46 -7.65 -15.42
N ASP A 32 31.88 -6.40 -15.56
CA ASP A 32 31.55 -5.33 -14.62
C ASP A 32 30.04 -5.04 -14.57
N HIS A 33 29.37 -5.04 -15.73
CA HIS A 33 27.93 -4.80 -15.82
C HIS A 33 27.13 -5.89 -15.13
N GLN A 34 27.51 -7.15 -15.34
CA GLN A 34 26.86 -8.28 -14.69
C GLN A 34 26.99 -8.20 -13.16
N ALA A 35 28.18 -7.84 -12.66
CA ALA A 35 28.43 -7.65 -11.24
C ALA A 35 27.56 -6.53 -10.64
N VAL A 36 27.37 -5.42 -11.36
CA VAL A 36 26.50 -4.31 -10.95
C VAL A 36 25.02 -4.73 -10.90
N ILE A 37 24.56 -5.50 -11.89
CA ILE A 37 23.18 -6.01 -11.91
C ILE A 37 22.92 -6.93 -10.71
N ASP A 38 23.84 -7.86 -10.45
CA ASP A 38 23.68 -8.82 -9.36
C ASP A 38 23.69 -8.12 -8.00
N TYR A 39 24.56 -7.12 -7.82
CA TYR A 39 24.54 -6.25 -6.65
C TYR A 39 23.21 -5.48 -6.51
N ALA A 40 22.69 -4.92 -7.61
CA ALA A 40 21.43 -4.19 -7.59
C ALA A 40 20.25 -5.09 -7.18
N LYS A 41 20.20 -6.32 -7.69
CA LYS A 41 19.20 -7.33 -7.29
C LYS A 41 19.27 -7.64 -5.80
N GLU A 42 20.49 -7.81 -5.27
CA GLU A 42 20.69 -8.08 -3.84
C GLU A 42 20.19 -6.91 -2.97
N GLN A 43 20.51 -5.67 -3.35
CA GLN A 43 20.04 -4.48 -2.63
C GLN A 43 18.52 -4.33 -2.70
N LEU A 44 17.92 -4.65 -3.85
CA LEU A 44 16.48 -4.64 -4.04
C LEU A 44 15.80 -5.66 -3.13
N ALA A 45 16.30 -6.90 -3.07
CA ALA A 45 15.79 -7.93 -2.15
C ALA A 45 15.87 -7.46 -0.69
N LYS A 46 17.02 -6.93 -0.26
CA LYS A 46 17.19 -6.34 1.08
C LYS A 46 16.22 -5.19 1.35
N ALA A 47 15.94 -4.35 0.35
CA ALA A 47 14.98 -3.26 0.48
C ALA A 47 13.55 -3.78 0.64
N GLN A 48 13.15 -4.79 -0.16
CA GLN A 48 11.84 -5.44 -0.05
C GLN A 48 11.65 -6.10 1.32
N GLU A 49 12.67 -6.78 1.85
CA GLU A 49 12.63 -7.37 3.20
C GLU A 49 12.42 -6.31 4.28
N ARG A 50 13.12 -5.17 4.19
CA ARG A 50 12.93 -4.05 5.12
C ARG A 50 11.53 -3.47 5.03
N GLN A 51 11.00 -3.29 3.82
CA GLN A 51 9.64 -2.82 3.59
C GLN A 51 8.61 -3.78 4.21
N LYS A 52 8.76 -5.09 3.97
CA LYS A 52 7.92 -6.13 4.56
C LYS A 52 7.99 -6.09 6.09
N LYS A 53 9.19 -6.08 6.67
CA LYS A 53 9.38 -6.01 8.12
C LYS A 53 8.72 -4.76 8.72
N SER A 54 8.90 -3.60 8.11
CA SER A 54 8.29 -2.35 8.58
C SER A 54 6.77 -2.35 8.45
N TYR A 55 6.24 -2.92 7.37
CA TYR A 55 4.79 -3.05 7.14
C TYR A 55 4.16 -4.01 8.15
N ASP A 56 4.80 -5.15 8.39
CA ASP A 56 4.31 -6.18 9.30
C ASP A 56 4.48 -5.77 10.78
N HIS A 57 5.42 -4.89 11.13
CA HIS A 57 5.74 -4.54 12.52
C HIS A 57 4.53 -4.01 13.32
N HIS A 58 3.65 -3.23 12.69
CA HIS A 58 2.44 -2.68 13.34
C HIS A 58 1.15 -3.33 12.84
N ARG A 59 1.26 -4.41 12.06
CA ARG A 59 0.09 -5.07 11.46
C ARG A 59 -0.38 -6.18 12.37
N GLU A 60 -1.45 -5.93 13.10
CA GLU A 60 -2.16 -6.96 13.84
C GLU A 60 -3.12 -7.71 12.91
N ILE A 61 -3.05 -9.04 12.92
CA ILE A 61 -3.98 -9.89 12.17
C ILE A 61 -5.26 -10.01 13.00
N VAL A 62 -6.22 -9.14 12.75
CA VAL A 62 -7.54 -9.20 13.37
C VAL A 62 -8.46 -10.07 12.50
N ASN A 63 -8.85 -11.22 13.04
CA ASN A 63 -9.84 -12.10 12.42
C ASN A 63 -11.20 -11.90 13.09
N PHE A 64 -12.25 -11.87 12.28
CA PHE A 64 -13.62 -11.79 12.77
C PHE A 64 -14.39 -13.06 12.39
N ASN A 65 -15.32 -13.44 13.24
CA ASN A 65 -16.23 -14.56 13.02
C ASN A 65 -17.60 -14.09 12.54
N ILE A 66 -18.39 -15.03 12.01
CA ILE A 66 -19.79 -14.78 11.68
C ILE A 66 -20.53 -14.40 12.97
N SER A 67 -21.43 -13.42 12.89
CA SER A 67 -22.15 -12.83 14.03
C SER A 67 -21.34 -11.88 14.92
N ASP A 68 -20.05 -11.64 14.67
CA ASP A 68 -19.34 -10.54 15.32
C ASP A 68 -19.86 -9.20 14.80
N PHE A 69 -19.84 -8.19 15.68
CA PHE A 69 -20.25 -6.84 15.36
C PHE A 69 -19.04 -5.95 15.10
N VAL A 70 -19.04 -5.25 13.97
CA VAL A 70 -17.91 -4.41 13.54
C VAL A 70 -18.39 -3.02 13.17
N TYR A 71 -17.58 -2.02 13.51
CA TYR A 71 -17.76 -0.64 13.07
C TYR A 71 -17.17 -0.40 11.69
N ILE A 72 -17.90 0.34 10.85
CA ILE A 72 -17.44 0.68 9.50
C ILE A 72 -17.02 2.14 9.48
N ARG A 73 -15.98 2.46 8.71
CA ARG A 73 -15.57 3.84 8.47
C ARG A 73 -16.66 4.58 7.70
N ALA A 74 -17.17 5.69 8.24
CA ALA A 74 -18.31 6.42 7.69
C ALA A 74 -18.16 6.77 6.21
N LYS A 75 -16.95 7.17 5.80
CA LYS A 75 -16.60 7.55 4.41
C LYS A 75 -16.81 6.43 3.37
N LEU A 76 -16.78 5.17 3.79
CA LEU A 76 -16.91 4.02 2.90
C LEU A 76 -18.38 3.62 2.65
N LEU A 77 -19.32 4.18 3.42
CA LEU A 77 -20.74 3.90 3.27
C LEU A 77 -21.37 4.85 2.24
N ASN A 78 -22.27 4.32 1.42
CA ASN A 78 -23.04 5.14 0.49
C ASN A 78 -24.04 6.01 1.27
N LYS A 79 -24.36 7.20 0.74
CA LYS A 79 -25.28 8.19 1.34
C LYS A 79 -26.66 7.64 1.71
N ASN A 80 -27.05 6.49 1.17
CA ASN A 80 -28.35 5.85 1.38
C ASN A 80 -28.44 5.05 2.70
N PHE A 81 -27.33 4.77 3.37
CA PHE A 81 -27.27 3.88 4.54
C PHE A 81 -27.26 4.64 5.86
N GLY A 82 -28.33 5.39 6.19
CA GLY A 82 -28.58 5.98 7.52
C GLY A 82 -27.43 6.82 8.11
N THR A 83 -26.39 7.08 7.33
CA THR A 83 -25.15 7.71 7.73
C THR A 83 -25.45 9.20 7.74
N PRO A 84 -24.99 9.97 8.74
CA PRO A 84 -25.04 11.42 8.63
C PRO A 84 -24.43 11.81 7.29
N ALA A 85 -25.00 12.81 6.61
CA ALA A 85 -24.72 13.19 5.24
C ALA A 85 -23.23 13.47 4.99
N TYR A 86 -22.44 12.40 4.91
CA TYR A 86 -21.00 12.44 4.80
C TYR A 86 -20.72 12.92 3.39
N ASP A 87 -20.15 14.11 3.29
CA ASP A 87 -19.79 14.64 2.01
C ASP A 87 -18.61 13.84 1.48
N VAL A 88 -18.79 13.29 0.28
CA VAL A 88 -17.74 12.57 -0.43
C VAL A 88 -16.78 13.57 -1.08
N SER A 89 -17.16 14.85 -1.17
CA SER A 89 -16.25 15.92 -1.57
C SER A 89 -15.06 15.99 -0.61
N LYS A 90 -13.91 16.42 -1.13
CA LYS A 90 -12.67 16.51 -0.34
C LYS A 90 -12.64 17.71 0.60
N ASP A 91 -13.75 18.43 0.78
CA ASP A 91 -13.82 19.59 1.67
C ASP A 91 -13.78 19.14 3.15
N PRO A 92 -12.70 19.43 3.89
CA PRO A 92 -12.52 18.96 5.26
C PRO A 92 -13.47 19.65 6.26
N THR A 93 -14.08 20.76 5.88
CA THR A 93 -15.02 21.53 6.70
C THR A 93 -16.40 20.90 6.76
N LYS A 94 -16.83 20.22 5.70
CA LYS A 94 -18.20 19.69 5.57
C LYS A 94 -18.44 18.41 6.38
N ASN A 95 -17.39 17.65 6.65
CA ASN A 95 -17.44 16.46 7.50
C ASN A 95 -16.96 16.71 8.93
N LYS A 96 -16.74 17.98 9.30
CA LYS A 96 -16.27 18.33 10.63
C LYS A 96 -17.35 17.98 11.66
N LEU A 97 -16.95 17.32 12.75
CA LEU A 97 -17.83 16.80 13.82
C LEU A 97 -18.73 15.62 13.42
N LEU A 98 -18.62 15.08 12.21
CA LEU A 98 -19.28 13.82 11.87
C LEU A 98 -18.53 12.62 12.47
N PRO A 99 -19.24 11.55 12.85
CA PRO A 99 -18.59 10.35 13.37
C PRO A 99 -17.69 9.74 12.31
N HIS A 100 -16.47 9.35 12.71
CA HIS A 100 -15.54 8.66 11.83
C HIS A 100 -15.92 7.18 11.62
N TRP A 101 -16.57 6.58 12.63
CA TRP A 101 -17.01 5.19 12.67
C TRP A 101 -18.52 5.11 12.89
N VAL A 102 -19.18 4.22 12.18
CA VAL A 102 -20.64 4.08 12.19
C VAL A 102 -21.00 2.65 12.53
N GLY A 103 -21.90 2.51 13.50
CA GLY A 103 -22.72 1.34 13.80
C GLY A 103 -21.99 0.02 14.04
N PRO A 104 -22.36 -0.75 15.07
CA PRO A 104 -22.04 -2.17 15.07
C PRO A 104 -22.91 -2.87 14.01
N PHE A 105 -22.29 -3.37 12.94
CA PHE A 105 -22.97 -4.21 11.94
C PHE A 105 -22.54 -5.67 12.09
N PRO A 106 -23.48 -6.63 12.09
CA PRO A 106 -23.12 -8.03 12.19
C PRO A 106 -22.53 -8.54 10.87
N ILE A 107 -21.50 -9.37 10.99
CA ILE A 107 -20.92 -10.10 9.86
C ILE A 107 -21.85 -11.25 9.47
N ALA A 108 -22.36 -11.22 8.24
CA ALA A 108 -23.16 -12.31 7.67
C ALA A 108 -22.31 -13.47 7.16
N GLN A 109 -21.17 -13.16 6.52
CA GLN A 109 -20.36 -14.16 5.83
C GLN A 109 -18.91 -13.71 5.71
N ARG A 110 -17.97 -14.65 5.81
CA ARG A 110 -16.56 -14.44 5.45
C ARG A 110 -16.34 -14.80 3.98
N ILE A 111 -15.96 -13.82 3.16
CA ILE A 111 -15.70 -13.99 1.72
C ILE A 111 -14.22 -14.40 1.51
N GLY A 112 -13.31 -13.88 2.33
CA GLY A 112 -11.87 -14.19 2.26
C GLY A 112 -11.14 -13.89 3.56
N ALA A 113 -9.80 -13.94 3.53
CA ALA A 113 -8.97 -13.73 4.71
C ALA A 113 -9.26 -12.38 5.40
N ASN A 114 -9.35 -11.29 4.62
CA ASN A 114 -9.59 -9.92 5.08
C ASN A 114 -10.89 -9.30 4.51
N ALA A 115 -11.80 -10.11 3.98
CA ALA A 115 -13.00 -9.65 3.29
C ALA A 115 -14.25 -10.29 3.89
N TYR A 116 -15.16 -9.45 4.39
CA TYR A 116 -16.37 -9.86 5.11
C TYR A 116 -17.61 -9.19 4.50
N LYS A 117 -18.72 -9.93 4.46
CA LYS A 117 -20.03 -9.43 4.08
C LYS A 117 -20.78 -8.99 5.32
N LEU A 118 -21.25 -7.75 5.34
CA LEU A 118 -21.95 -7.14 6.46
C LEU A 118 -23.44 -7.03 6.15
N VAL A 119 -24.29 -7.18 7.17
CA VAL A 119 -25.72 -6.84 7.05
C VAL A 119 -25.88 -5.36 7.37
N LEU A 120 -26.15 -4.55 6.36
CA LEU A 120 -26.43 -3.13 6.55
C LEU A 120 -27.94 -2.91 6.61
N SER A 121 -28.47 -2.61 7.81
CA SER A 121 -29.82 -2.07 7.94
C SER A 121 -29.82 -0.63 7.43
N ALA A 122 -30.80 -0.26 6.59
CA ALA A 122 -30.97 1.11 6.11
C ALA A 122 -31.26 2.13 7.24
N ARG A 123 -31.61 1.64 8.43
CA ARG A 123 -31.88 2.44 9.63
C ARG A 123 -30.98 1.95 10.76
N SER A 124 -29.85 2.63 10.97
CA SER A 124 -29.07 2.44 12.20
C SER A 124 -29.83 3.11 13.35
N PRO A 125 -30.20 2.40 14.43
CA PRO A 125 -30.67 3.03 15.65
C PRO A 125 -29.49 3.84 16.23
N ILE A 126 -29.63 5.16 16.21
CA ILE A 126 -28.74 6.05 16.95
C ILE A 126 -29.16 5.88 18.42
N THR A 127 -28.32 5.25 19.22
CA THR A 127 -28.40 5.28 20.69
C THR A 127 -27.27 6.15 21.20
#